data_AF-A0A917DEF9-F1
#
_entry.id   AF-A0A917DEF9-F1
#
_cell.length_a   1.000
_cell.length_b   1.000
_cell.length_c   1.000
_cell.angle_alpha   90.00
_cell.angle_beta   90.00
_cell.angle_gamma   90.00
#
_symmetry.space_group_name_H-M   'P 1'
#
loop_
_entity.id
_entity.type
_entity.pdbx_description
1 polymer ?
#
loop_
_entity_poly.entity_id
_entity_poly.type
_entity_poly.pdbx_seq_one_letter_code
_entity_poly.pdbx_strand_id
1 'polypeptide(L)'
;MSNPMTTPRPIWTEDEVTVLRSLVDLGKNDAEISDALGTRTQAQVSTKRCALGLPTTRPPGRPRTYDLAAIEAIRARIVAGEHVNSVAADLGLKPRTVYARLRLLTA
;
A
#
# COMPACT_ATOMS: atom_id res chain seq x y z
N MET A 1 -37.05 -18.02 1.71
CA MET A 1 -35.96 -17.14 2.21
C MET A 1 -34.95 -17.00 1.07
N SER A 2 -34.95 -15.86 0.38
CA SER A 2 -34.02 -15.60 -0.73
C SER A 2 -32.63 -15.35 -0.15
N ASN A 3 -31.66 -16.18 -0.51
CA ASN A 3 -30.27 -16.05 -0.12
C ASN A 3 -29.72 -14.72 -0.71
N PRO A 4 -29.05 -13.85 0.06
CA PRO A 4 -28.52 -12.60 -0.48
C PRO A 4 -27.41 -12.90 -1.48
N MET A 5 -27.51 -12.22 -2.63
CA MET A 5 -26.69 -12.33 -3.83
C MET A 5 -25.22 -12.69 -3.57
N THR A 6 -24.86 -13.95 -3.81
CA THR A 6 -23.49 -14.29 -4.21
C THR A 6 -23.29 -13.68 -5.59
N THR A 7 -22.73 -12.46 -5.67
CA THR A 7 -22.36 -11.88 -6.96
C THR A 7 -21.39 -12.84 -7.65
N PRO A 8 -21.68 -13.30 -8.87
CA PRO A 8 -20.77 -14.17 -9.60
C PRO A 8 -19.41 -13.50 -9.69
N ARG A 9 -18.33 -14.24 -9.40
CA ARG A 9 -16.96 -13.70 -9.61
C ARG A 9 -16.87 -13.23 -11.06
N PRO A 10 -16.46 -11.98 -11.32
CA PRO A 10 -16.36 -11.47 -12.68
C PRO A 10 -15.43 -12.37 -13.50
N ILE A 11 -15.99 -13.03 -14.51
CA ILE A 11 -15.24 -13.91 -15.42
C ILE A 11 -14.22 -13.02 -16.13
N TRP A 12 -12.94 -13.38 -16.06
CA TRP A 12 -11.91 -12.68 -16.83
C TRP A 12 -12.00 -13.13 -18.28
N THR A 13 -12.26 -12.21 -19.20
CA THR A 13 -12.23 -12.50 -20.63
C THR A 13 -10.78 -12.63 -21.09
N GLU A 14 -10.58 -13.30 -22.23
CA GLU A 14 -9.25 -13.47 -22.82
C GLU A 14 -8.66 -12.11 -23.27
N ASP A 15 -9.51 -11.19 -23.71
CA ASP A 15 -9.13 -9.81 -24.05
C ASP A 15 -8.62 -9.05 -22.82
N GLU A 16 -9.32 -9.13 -21.68
CA GLU A 16 -8.88 -8.50 -20.43
C GLU A 16 -7.55 -9.06 -19.94
N VAL A 17 -7.32 -10.37 -20.11
CA VAL A 17 -6.05 -11.02 -19.76
C VAL A 17 -4.92 -10.57 -20.70
N THR A 18 -5.22 -10.43 -21.98
CA THR A 18 -4.26 -9.95 -22.99
C THR A 18 -3.84 -8.52 -22.70
N VAL A 19 -4.80 -7.63 -22.43
CA VAL A 19 -4.54 -6.24 -22.03
C VAL A 19 -3.73 -6.19 -20.73
N LEU A 20 -4.08 -7.00 -19.73
CA LEU A 20 -3.35 -7.06 -18.47
C LEU A 20 -1.88 -7.46 -18.69
N ARG A 21 -1.60 -8.49 -19.49
CA ARG A 21 -0.22 -8.91 -19.81
C ARG A 21 0.56 -7.79 -20.49
N SER A 22 -0.01 -7.20 -21.54
CA SER A 22 0.63 -6.10 -22.27
C SER A 22 0.92 -4.89 -21.37
N LEU A 23 0.03 -4.53 -20.45
CA LEU A 23 0.25 -3.42 -19.54
C LEU A 23 1.31 -3.73 -18.46
N VAL A 24 1.37 -4.98 -18.00
CA VAL A 24 2.44 -5.44 -17.10
C VAL A 24 3.80 -5.37 -17.81
N ASP A 25 3.88 -5.81 -19.07
CA ASP A 25 5.11 -5.75 -19.87
C ASP A 25 5.55 -4.29 -20.13
N LEU A 26 4.60 -3.35 -20.22
CA LEU A 26 4.86 -1.91 -20.27
C LEU A 26 5.26 -1.30 -18.90
N GLY A 27 5.30 -2.09 -17.84
CA GLY A 27 5.69 -1.65 -16.49
C GLY A 27 4.62 -0.85 -15.74
N LYS A 28 3.35 -0.89 -16.19
CA LYS A 28 2.24 -0.21 -15.51
C LYS A 28 1.91 -0.86 -14.19
N ASN A 29 1.61 -0.05 -13.17
CA ASN A 29 1.23 -0.57 -11.86
C ASN A 29 -0.22 -1.07 -11.80
N ASP A 30 -0.55 -1.91 -10.83
CA ASP A 30 -1.90 -2.49 -10.67
C ASP A 30 -3.03 -1.42 -10.64
N ALA A 31 -2.76 -0.18 -10.20
CA ALA A 31 -3.75 0.90 -10.20
C ALA A 31 -3.94 1.50 -11.61
N GLU A 32 -2.85 1.76 -12.33
CA GLU A 32 -2.93 2.20 -13.74
C GLU A 32 -3.60 1.13 -14.62
N ILE A 33 -3.35 -0.14 -14.36
CA ILE A 33 -4.01 -1.25 -15.06
C ILE A 33 -5.51 -1.29 -14.73
N SER A 34 -5.87 -1.03 -13.47
CA SER A 34 -7.27 -0.90 -13.04
C SER A 34 -7.98 0.21 -13.82
N ASP A 35 -7.34 1.38 -13.93
CA ASP A 35 -7.89 2.53 -14.66
C ASP A 35 -8.02 2.24 -16.16
N ALA A 36 -7.04 1.54 -16.75
CA ALA A 36 -7.07 1.16 -18.16
C ALA A 36 -8.16 0.12 -18.49
N LEU A 37 -8.47 -0.79 -17.56
CA LEU A 37 -9.53 -1.78 -17.71
C LEU A 37 -10.91 -1.19 -17.39
N GLY A 38 -11.00 -0.23 -16.45
CA GLY A 38 -12.21 0.50 -16.05
C GLY A 38 -13.28 -0.33 -15.33
N THR A 39 -13.37 -1.63 -15.63
CA THR A 39 -14.35 -2.57 -15.07
C THR A 39 -13.83 -3.31 -13.84
N ARG A 40 -12.50 -3.28 -13.60
CA ARG A 40 -11.83 -4.02 -12.53
C ARG A 40 -11.21 -3.06 -11.54
N THR A 41 -11.26 -3.44 -10.26
CA THR A 41 -10.54 -2.73 -9.20
C THR A 41 -9.09 -3.18 -9.13
N GLN A 42 -8.22 -2.34 -8.55
CA GLN A 42 -6.82 -2.66 -8.31
C GLN A 42 -6.64 -4.00 -7.60
N ALA A 43 -7.51 -4.33 -6.64
CA ALA A 43 -7.45 -5.59 -5.90
C ALA A 43 -7.75 -6.81 -6.81
N GLN A 44 -8.70 -6.69 -7.75
CA GLN A 44 -9.02 -7.75 -8.71
C GLN A 44 -7.88 -7.95 -9.71
N VAL A 45 -7.31 -6.85 -10.21
CA VAL A 45 -6.13 -6.89 -11.09
C VAL A 45 -4.96 -7.57 -10.39
N SER A 46 -4.65 -7.16 -9.16
CA SER A 46 -3.55 -7.74 -8.38
C SER A 46 -3.74 -9.25 -8.15
N THR A 47 -4.97 -9.66 -7.80
CA THR A 47 -5.31 -11.07 -7.62
C THR A 47 -5.12 -11.87 -8.91
N LYS A 48 -5.61 -11.35 -10.04
CA LYS A 48 -5.47 -12.01 -11.34
C LYS A 48 -4.02 -12.07 -11.81
N ARG A 49 -3.27 -10.99 -11.64
CA ARG A 49 -1.84 -10.91 -11.96
C ARG A 49 -1.06 -11.98 -11.19
N CYS A 50 -1.32 -12.13 -9.89
CA CYS A 50 -0.73 -13.19 -9.07
C CYS A 50 -1.13 -14.59 -9.57
N ALA A 51 -2.41 -14.82 -9.92
CA ALA A 51 -2.87 -16.10 -10.46
C ALA A 51 -2.25 -16.43 -11.83
N LEU A 52 -1.79 -15.43 -12.58
CA LEU A 52 -1.08 -15.58 -13.86
C LEU A 52 0.45 -15.69 -13.70
N GLY A 53 0.98 -15.61 -12.48
CA GLY A 53 2.42 -15.65 -12.21
C GLY A 53 3.19 -14.43 -12.72
N LEU A 54 2.50 -13.31 -12.98
CA LEU A 54 3.11 -12.11 -13.53
C LEU A 54 3.85 -11.30 -12.46
N PRO A 55 4.96 -10.62 -12.82
CA PRO A 55 5.81 -9.92 -11.87
C PRO A 55 5.03 -8.85 -11.10
N THR A 56 5.50 -8.52 -9.89
CA THR A 56 4.87 -7.46 -9.10
C THR A 56 5.04 -6.12 -9.80
N THR A 57 3.93 -5.57 -10.27
CA THR A 57 3.88 -4.20 -10.78
C THR A 57 3.61 -3.19 -9.68
N ARG A 58 3.43 -3.67 -8.43
CA ARG A 58 3.36 -2.77 -7.28
C ARG A 58 4.69 -2.01 -7.23
N PRO A 59 4.70 -0.68 -7.39
CA PRO A 59 5.92 0.08 -7.21
C PRO A 59 6.48 -0.29 -5.84
N PRO A 60 7.82 -0.45 -5.69
CA PRO A 60 8.42 -0.60 -4.38
C PRO A 60 7.79 0.46 -3.49
N GLY A 61 7.17 0.04 -2.38
CA GLY A 61 6.31 0.92 -1.59
C GLY A 61 7.04 2.24 -1.42
N ARG A 62 6.39 3.35 -1.80
CA ARG A 62 7.01 4.70 -1.85
C ARG A 62 8.01 4.78 -0.70
N PRO A 63 9.29 5.05 -0.95
CA PRO A 63 10.24 5.21 0.13
C PRO A 63 9.59 6.14 1.12
N ARG A 64 9.36 5.65 2.34
CA ARG A 64 8.93 6.57 3.39
C ARG A 64 10.15 7.41 3.64
N THR A 65 10.22 8.54 2.94
CA THR A 65 11.14 9.62 3.25
C THR A 65 10.65 10.16 4.57
N TYR A 66 11.21 9.61 5.65
CA TYR A 66 11.06 10.19 6.95
C TYR A 66 12.06 11.32 7.05
N ASP A 67 11.57 12.50 7.42
CA ASP A 67 12.46 13.59 7.78
C ASP A 67 13.28 13.17 9.01
N LEU A 68 14.58 12.97 8.81
CA LEU A 68 15.50 12.53 9.87
C LEU A 68 15.53 13.54 11.02
N ALA A 69 15.45 14.84 10.72
CA ALA A 69 15.42 15.88 11.74
C ALA A 69 14.15 15.76 12.60
N ALA A 70 13.00 15.46 11.98
CA ALA A 70 11.76 15.19 12.71
C ALA A 70 11.85 13.91 13.56
N ILE A 71 12.56 12.87 13.12
CA ILE A 71 12.76 11.65 13.92
C ILE A 71 13.68 11.92 15.11
N GLU A 72 14.78 12.66 14.92
CA GLU A 72 15.69 13.04 16.01
C GLU A 72 14.99 13.97 17.02
N ALA A 73 14.14 14.89 16.56
CA ALA A 73 13.32 15.72 17.45
C ALA A 73 12.38 14.87 18.32
N ILE A 74 11.74 13.85 17.74
CA ILE A 74 10.94 12.88 18.51
C ILE A 74 11.82 12.16 19.53
N ARG A 75 13.00 11.67 19.14
CA ARG A 75 13.94 10.98 20.05
C ARG A 75 14.37 11.87 21.20
N ALA A 76 14.71 13.13 20.95
CA ALA A 76 15.13 14.08 21.97
C ALA A 76 14.04 14.30 23.03
N ARG A 77 12.77 14.43 22.63
CA ARG A 77 11.63 14.55 23.55
C ARG A 77 11.47 13.31 24.44
N ILE A 78 11.61 12.12 23.87
CA ILE A 78 11.53 10.87 24.64
C ILE A 78 12.70 10.72 25.62
N VAL A 79 13.92 11.07 25.21
CA VAL A 79 15.11 11.06 26.09
C VAL A 79 14.97 12.09 27.22
N ALA A 80 14.32 13.23 26.96
CA ALA A 80 13.97 14.22 27.97
C ALA A 80 12.87 13.75 28.96
N GLY A 81 12.32 12.55 28.78
CA GLY A 81 11.34 11.93 29.67
C GLY A 81 9.89 12.15 29.26
N GLU A 82 9.61 12.76 28.10
CA GLU A 82 8.24 12.91 27.62
C GLU A 82 7.63 11.55 27.24
N HIS A 83 6.35 11.38 27.55
CA HIS A 83 5.65 10.14 27.24
C HIS A 83 5.25 10.08 25.76
N VAL A 84 5.44 8.91 25.13
CA VAL A 84 5.18 8.68 23.69
C VAL A 84 3.77 9.08 23.27
N ASN A 85 2.76 8.84 24.11
CA ASN A 85 1.38 9.21 23.79
C ASN A 85 1.19 10.73 23.69
N SER A 86 1.85 11.51 24.54
CA SER A 86 1.80 12.97 24.53
C SER A 86 2.51 13.52 23.30
N VAL A 87 3.73 13.04 23.02
CA VAL A 87 4.49 13.42 21.83
C VAL A 87 3.72 13.07 20.54
N ALA A 88 3.06 11.91 20.51
CA ALA A 88 2.23 11.52 19.37
C ALA A 88 1.03 12.44 19.19
N ALA A 89 0.31 12.78 20.27
CA ALA A 89 -0.83 13.69 20.22
C ALA A 89 -0.42 15.08 19.71
N ASP A 90 0.67 15.64 20.24
CA ASP A 90 1.18 16.96 19.85
C ASP A 90 1.57 17.04 18.37
N LEU A 91 2.11 15.94 17.82
CA LEU A 91 2.53 15.86 16.43
C LEU A 91 1.40 15.43 15.48
N GLY A 92 0.18 15.20 15.98
CA GLY A 92 -0.92 14.65 15.18
C GLY A 92 -0.64 13.24 14.66
N LEU A 93 0.20 12.49 15.35
CA LEU A 93 0.62 11.13 14.98
C LEU A 93 -0.07 10.09 15.86
N LYS A 94 -0.09 8.84 15.38
CA LYS A 94 -0.42 7.68 16.21
C LYS A 94 0.82 7.23 16.98
N PRO A 95 0.72 6.76 18.25
CA PRO A 95 1.86 6.25 19.01
C PRO A 95 2.68 5.18 18.26
N ARG A 96 2.01 4.29 17.52
CA ARG A 96 2.68 3.30 16.64
C ARG A 96 3.61 3.93 15.60
N THR A 97 3.29 5.12 15.11
CA THR A 97 4.11 5.85 14.14
C THR A 97 5.37 6.40 14.80
N VAL A 98 5.28 6.83 16.07
CA VAL A 98 6.44 7.28 16.86
C VAL A 98 7.42 6.12 17.06
N TYR A 99 6.95 4.96 17.54
CA TYR A 99 7.81 3.77 17.70
C TYR A 99 8.44 3.32 16.37
N ALA A 100 7.66 3.30 15.29
CA ALA A 100 8.18 2.93 13.96
C ALA A 100 9.27 3.87 13.47
N ARG A 101 9.17 5.17 13.79
CA ARG A 101 10.19 6.19 13.45
C ARG A 101 11.45 6.03 14.30
N LEU A 102 11.30 5.86 15.62
CA LEU A 102 12.46 5.67 16.51
C LEU A 102 13.30 4.44 16.14
N ARG A 103 12.65 3.36 15.68
CA ARG A 103 13.35 2.14 15.21
C ARG A 103 14.29 2.39 14.02
N LEU A 104 14.09 3.47 13.26
CA LEU A 104 14.95 3.82 12.11
C LEU A 104 16.29 4.41 12.54
N LEU A 105 16.39 4.92 13.77
CA LEU A 105 17.66 5.43 14.33
C LEU A 105 18.49 4.33 14.99
N THR A 106 17.94 3.11 15.11
CA THR A 106 18.57 1.96 15.79
C THR A 106 18.98 0.85 14.82
N ALA A 107 18.82 1.05 13.52
CA ALA A 107 19.20 0.12 12.46
C ALA A 107 20.49 0.59 11.79
#